data_AF-A0A965AAA1-F1
#
_entry.id   AF-A0A965AAA1-F1
#
_cell.length_a   1.000
_cell.length_b   1.000
_cell.length_c   1.000
_cell.angle_alpha   90.00
_cell.angle_beta   90.00
_cell.angle_gamma   90.00
#
_symmetry.space_group_name_H-M   'P 1'
#
loop_
_entity.id
_entity.type
_entity.pdbx_description
1 polymer ?
#
loop_
_entity_poly.entity_id
_entity_poly.type
_entity_poly.pdbx_seq_one_letter_code
_entity_poly.pdbx_strand_id
1 'polypeptide(L)'
;PINDQHFVIDLAVKFNCPVVLVADLYLGSINHTLLTANLLQQKQLVVKGIIFNGPSNYESERIILHHTKFKKLLHIQPESMVSKEVVKRYAEMLKETWNS
;
A
#
# COMPACT_ATOMS: atom_id res chain seq x y z
N PRO A 1 -0.56 1.55 -16.45
CA PRO A 1 -0.65 2.59 -17.53
C PRO A 1 -2.12 2.74 -17.91
N ILE A 2 -2.60 3.96 -18.16
CA ILE A 2 -3.96 4.21 -18.67
C ILE A 2 -3.95 4.21 -20.20
N ASN A 3 -2.90 4.81 -20.76
CA ASN A 3 -2.55 4.79 -22.18
C ASN A 3 -1.03 4.95 -22.30
N ASP A 4 -0.53 5.10 -23.53
CA ASP A 4 0.91 5.18 -23.81
C ASP A 4 1.59 6.44 -23.23
N GLN A 5 0.81 7.41 -22.76
CA GLN A 5 1.29 8.71 -22.28
C GLN A 5 0.96 8.97 -20.81
N HIS A 6 -0.01 8.26 -20.21
CA HIS A 6 -0.54 8.56 -18.90
C HIS A 6 -0.59 7.33 -17.99
N PHE A 7 -0.34 7.55 -16.71
CA PHE A 7 -0.38 6.56 -15.64
C PHE A 7 -1.49 6.87 -14.64
N VAL A 8 -1.85 5.89 -13.82
CA VAL A 8 -2.88 6.03 -12.78
C VAL A 8 -2.53 7.13 -11.78
N ILE A 9 -1.23 7.31 -11.48
CA ILE A 9 -0.75 8.37 -10.61
C ILE A 9 -1.08 9.78 -11.15
N ASP A 10 -1.15 9.96 -12.46
CA ASP A 10 -1.47 11.26 -13.06
C ASP A 10 -2.94 11.64 -12.81
N LEU A 11 -3.84 10.65 -12.75
CA LEU A 11 -5.21 10.89 -12.31
C LEU A 11 -5.26 11.27 -10.83
N ALA A 12 -4.49 10.57 -9.98
CA ALA A 12 -4.46 10.89 -8.55
C ALA A 12 -3.99 12.32 -8.30
N VAL A 13 -2.98 12.78 -9.05
CA VAL A 13 -2.51 14.17 -9.02
C VAL A 13 -3.59 15.12 -9.53
N LYS A 14 -4.19 14.82 -10.69
CA LYS A 14 -5.23 15.67 -11.30
C LYS A 14 -6.44 15.90 -10.38
N PHE A 15 -6.86 14.87 -9.64
CA PHE A 15 -8.00 14.94 -8.73
C PHE A 15 -7.62 15.25 -7.28
N ASN A 16 -6.33 15.41 -6.98
CA ASN A 16 -5.79 15.58 -5.64
C ASN A 16 -6.38 14.58 -4.62
N CYS A 17 -6.52 13.32 -5.03
CA CYS A 17 -7.17 12.30 -4.20
C CYS A 17 -6.17 11.60 -3.29
N PRO A 18 -6.54 11.28 -2.03
CA PRO A 18 -5.71 10.45 -1.18
C PRO A 18 -5.54 9.05 -1.78
N VAL A 19 -4.33 8.51 -1.69
CA VAL A 19 -3.99 7.17 -2.19
C VAL A 19 -3.61 6.22 -1.06
N VAL A 20 -3.79 4.92 -1.31
CA VAL A 20 -3.27 3.84 -0.47
C VAL A 20 -2.22 3.10 -1.28
N LEU A 21 -1.02 2.94 -0.73
CA LEU A 21 0.02 2.13 -1.35
C LEU A 21 -0.18 0.66 -0.96
N VAL A 22 -0.15 -0.25 -1.94
CA VAL A 22 -0.15 -1.69 -1.67
C VAL A 22 1.23 -2.24 -2.04
N ALA A 23 1.90 -2.87 -1.09
CA ALA A 23 3.24 -3.42 -1.27
C ALA A 23 3.22 -4.94 -1.03
N ASP A 24 3.69 -5.70 -2.02
CA ASP A 24 3.90 -7.13 -1.87
C ASP A 24 5.25 -7.40 -1.17
N LEU A 25 5.37 -8.50 -0.42
CA LEU A 25 6.55 -8.82 0.38
C LEU A 25 7.36 -9.98 -0.24
N TYR A 26 8.15 -9.66 -1.26
CA TYR A 26 9.07 -10.57 -1.94
C TYR A 26 10.50 -10.00 -1.98
N LEU A 27 11.48 -10.79 -2.45
CA LEU A 27 12.87 -10.34 -2.56
C LEU A 27 12.99 -9.13 -3.50
N GLY A 28 13.46 -8.00 -2.97
CA GLY A 28 13.58 -6.73 -3.71
C GLY A 28 12.41 -5.76 -3.49
N SER A 29 11.35 -6.17 -2.80
CA SER A 29 10.17 -5.33 -2.59
C SER A 29 10.44 -4.07 -1.77
N ILE A 30 11.45 -4.08 -0.88
CA ILE A 30 11.87 -2.89 -0.11
C ILE A 30 12.17 -1.74 -1.07
N ASN A 31 13.09 -1.94 -2.01
CA ASN A 31 13.49 -0.86 -2.93
C ASN A 31 12.35 -0.42 -3.84
N HIS A 32 11.58 -1.36 -4.40
CA HIS A 32 10.42 -1.02 -5.21
C HIS A 32 9.39 -0.19 -4.44
N THR A 33 9.14 -0.54 -3.18
CA THR A 33 8.21 0.20 -2.31
C THR A 33 8.75 1.58 -1.97
N LEU A 34 10.03 1.70 -1.63
CA LEU A 34 10.66 2.99 -1.31
C LEU A 34 10.69 3.94 -2.53
N LEU A 35 11.01 3.43 -3.72
CA LEU A 35 10.98 4.22 -4.95
C LEU A 35 9.56 4.71 -5.26
N THR A 36 8.57 3.84 -5.08
CA THR A 36 7.15 4.20 -5.27
C THR A 36 6.71 5.26 -4.25
N ALA A 37 7.05 5.08 -2.98
CA ALA A 37 6.74 6.03 -1.91
C ALA A 37 7.39 7.40 -2.16
N ASN A 38 8.65 7.43 -2.57
CA ASN A 38 9.35 8.67 -2.92
C ASN A 38 8.67 9.40 -4.08
N LEU A 39 8.22 8.68 -5.12
CA LEU A 39 7.49 9.29 -6.24
C LEU A 39 6.16 9.90 -5.78
N LEU A 40 5.40 9.20 -4.92
CA LEU A 40 4.16 9.73 -4.35
C LEU A 40 4.41 11.02 -3.56
N GLN A 41 5.47 11.05 -2.75
CA GLN A 41 5.86 12.23 -1.98
C GLN A 41 6.33 13.39 -2.88
N GLN A 42 7.15 13.11 -3.90
CA GLN A 42 7.61 14.10 -4.88
C GLN A 42 6.45 14.73 -5.65
N LYS A 43 5.40 13.94 -5.94
CA LYS A 43 4.15 14.40 -6.55
C LYS A 43 3.20 15.06 -5.55
N GLN A 44 3.60 15.20 -4.28
CA GLN A 44 2.84 15.82 -3.20
C GLN A 44 1.46 15.16 -2.99
N LEU A 45 1.36 13.86 -3.27
CA LEU A 45 0.13 13.11 -3.04
C LEU A 45 -0.04 12.78 -1.57
N VAL A 46 -1.27 12.92 -1.07
CA VAL A 46 -1.63 12.48 0.27
C VAL A 46 -1.70 10.96 0.29
N VAL A 47 -0.77 10.32 1.01
CA VAL A 47 -0.78 8.88 1.20
C VAL A 47 -1.45 8.56 2.53
N LYS A 48 -2.64 7.95 2.48
CA LYS A 48 -3.39 7.56 3.68
C LYS A 48 -2.68 6.48 4.49
N GLY A 49 -1.93 5.62 3.80
CA GLY A 49 -1.10 4.60 4.41
C GLY A 49 -0.72 3.50 3.43
N ILE A 50 -0.17 2.42 3.99
CA ILE A 50 0.31 1.27 3.25
C ILE A 50 -0.38 -0.02 3.69
N ILE A 51 -0.72 -0.87 2.74
CA ILE A 51 -1.18 -2.24 2.94
C ILE A 51 -0.07 -3.18 2.47
N PHE A 52 0.32 -4.11 3.33
CA PHE A 52 1.21 -5.20 2.94
C PHE A 52 0.41 -6.40 2.46
N ASN A 53 0.86 -7.02 1.38
CA ASN A 53 0.29 -8.23 0.82
C ASN A 53 1.36 -9.31 0.78
N GLY A 54 0.95 -10.56 0.98
CA GLY A 54 1.85 -11.71 0.86
C GLY A 54 2.50 -12.15 2.19
N PRO A 55 3.42 -13.11 2.13
CA PRO A 55 4.04 -13.73 3.30
C PRO A 55 4.70 -12.69 4.20
N SER A 56 4.51 -12.81 5.52
CA SER A 56 5.09 -11.82 6.43
C SER A 56 6.61 -11.84 6.44
N ASN A 57 7.18 -10.64 6.34
CA ASN A 57 8.59 -10.37 6.53
C ASN A 57 8.71 -9.13 7.41
N TYR A 58 8.79 -9.36 8.72
CA TYR A 58 8.80 -8.31 9.72
C TYR A 58 9.91 -7.27 9.49
N GLU A 59 11.11 -7.70 9.12
CA GLU A 59 12.23 -6.78 8.87
C GLU A 59 11.96 -5.88 7.66
N SER A 60 11.39 -6.44 6.59
CA SER A 60 11.04 -5.66 5.40
C SER A 60 9.95 -4.64 5.71
N GLU A 61 8.88 -5.03 6.41
CA GLU A 61 7.84 -4.09 6.85
C GLU A 61 8.42 -2.99 7.73
N ARG A 62 9.27 -3.35 8.71
CA ARG A 62 9.90 -2.40 9.62
C ARG A 62 10.74 -1.37 8.88
N ILE A 63 11.57 -1.80 7.93
CA ILE A 63 12.40 -0.91 7.10
C ILE A 63 11.51 0.01 6.26
N ILE A 64 10.52 -0.55 5.56
CA ILE A 64 9.61 0.22 4.70
C ILE A 64 8.87 1.28 5.53
N LEU A 65 8.25 0.90 6.65
CA LEU A 65 7.53 1.83 7.52
C LEU A 65 8.45 2.91 8.10
N HIS A 66 9.66 2.52 8.51
CA HIS A 66 10.64 3.46 9.05
C HIS A 66 11.05 4.53 8.04
N HIS A 67 11.29 4.17 6.78
CA HIS A 67 11.76 5.10 5.75
C HIS A 67 10.62 5.90 5.11
N THR A 68 9.47 5.26 4.83
CA THR A 68 8.33 5.93 4.18
C THR A 68 7.55 6.82 5.15
N LYS A 69 7.60 6.52 6.45
CA LYS A 69 6.75 7.12 7.50
C LYS A 69 5.25 6.91 7.26
N PHE A 70 4.87 6.00 6.35
CA PHE A 70 3.47 5.71 6.09
C PHE A 70 2.87 4.89 7.23
N LYS A 71 1.60 5.16 7.52
CA LYS A 71 0.82 4.37 8.46
C LYS A 71 0.57 2.98 7.89
N LYS A 72 0.86 1.93 8.66
CA LYS A 72 0.41 0.57 8.31
C LYS A 72 -1.10 0.49 8.49
N LEU A 73 -1.82 0.24 7.41
CA LEU A 73 -3.28 0.08 7.42
C LEU A 73 -3.66 -1.38 7.63
N LEU A 74 -3.03 -2.29 6.89
CA LEU A 74 -3.39 -3.70 6.93
C LEU A 74 -2.22 -4.56 6.46
N HIS A 75 -2.22 -5.82 6.89
CA HIS A 75 -1.43 -6.87 6.27
C HIS A 75 -2.36 -8.01 5.87
N ILE A 76 -2.40 -8.30 4.57
CA ILE A 76 -3.14 -9.41 3.99
C ILE A 76 -2.18 -10.59 3.81
N GLN A 77 -2.43 -11.70 4.50
CA GLN A 77 -1.67 -12.93 4.35
C GLN A 77 -2.12 -13.69 3.09
N PRO A 78 -1.31 -14.61 2.55
CA PRO A 78 -1.73 -15.50 1.48
C PRO A 78 -2.92 -16.37 1.95
N GLU A 79 -4.05 -16.28 1.26
CA GLU A 79 -5.25 -17.08 1.53
C GLU A 79 -5.39 -18.16 0.47
N SER A 80 -5.65 -19.41 0.88
CA SER A 80 -5.88 -20.52 -0.05
C SER A 80 -7.16 -20.35 -0.86
N MET A 81 -8.16 -19.64 -0.32
CA MET A 81 -9.42 -19.32 -1.00
C MET A 81 -9.93 -17.97 -0.53
N VAL A 82 -10.25 -17.08 -1.48
CA VAL A 82 -10.86 -15.79 -1.20
C VAL A 82 -12.38 -15.96 -1.13
N SER A 83 -12.92 -15.97 0.09
CA SER A 83 -14.37 -16.05 0.35
C SER A 83 -14.95 -14.74 0.89
N LYS A 84 -16.28 -14.63 0.96
CA LYS A 84 -16.95 -13.46 1.56
C LYS A 84 -16.54 -13.26 3.02
N GLU A 85 -16.33 -14.36 3.73
CA GLU A 85 -15.92 -14.38 5.14
C GLU A 85 -14.48 -13.84 5.28
N VAL A 86 -13.58 -14.23 4.37
CA VAL A 86 -12.19 -13.74 4.34
C VAL A 86 -12.15 -12.24 4.04
N VAL A 87 -12.91 -11.77 3.03
CA VAL A 87 -13.00 -10.34 2.73
C VAL A 87 -13.57 -9.56 3.91
N LYS A 88 -14.62 -10.08 4.55
CA LYS A 88 -15.21 -9.46 5.75
C LYS A 88 -14.21 -9.37 6.90
N ARG A 89 -13.43 -10.41 7.15
CA ARG A 89 -12.38 -10.42 8.18
C ARG A 89 -11.37 -9.29 7.96
N TYR A 90 -10.81 -9.18 6.75
CA TYR A 90 -9.85 -8.12 6.43
C TYR A 90 -10.48 -6.72 6.44
N ALA A 91 -11.74 -6.61 6.04
CA ALA A 91 -12.47 -5.34 6.13
C ALA A 91 -12.65 -4.89 7.59
N GLU A 92 -12.98 -5.79 8.53
CA GLU A 92 -13.05 -5.44 9.96
C GLU A 92 -11.69 -5.02 10.51
N MET A 93 -10.61 -5.74 10.19
CA MET A 93 -9.25 -5.37 10.60
C MET A 93 -8.84 -4.00 10.06
N LEU A 94 -9.20 -3.68 8.82
CA LEU A 94 -8.90 -2.37 8.22
C LEU A 94 -9.62 -1.22 8.95
N LYS A 95 -10.85 -1.44 9.47
CA LYS A 95 -11.60 -0.37 10.16
C LYS A 95 -10.86 0.16 11.38
N GLU A 96 -10.12 -0.68 12.09
CA GLU A 96 -9.34 -0.30 13.28
C GLU A 96 -8.27 0.75 12.96
N THR A 97 -7.71 0.70 11.76
CA THR A 97 -6.63 1.58 11.30
C THR A 97 -7.10 2.66 10.33
N TRP A 98 -8.32 2.60 9.81
CA TRP A 98 -8.79 3.47 8.73
C TRP A 98 -9.05 4.93 9.15
N ASN A 99 -9.48 5.15 10.40
CA ASN A 99 -9.89 6.46 10.93
C ASN A 99 -8.98 6.99 12.06
N SER A 100 -7.98 6.22 12.47
CA SER A 100 -7.02 6.57 13.52
C SER A 100 -5.89 7.49 13.05
#